data_AF-A0AAD9X846-F1
#
_entry.id   AF-A0AAD9X846-F1
#
_cell.length_a   1.000
_cell.length_b   1.000
_cell.length_c   1.000
_cell.angle_alpha   90.00
_cell.angle_beta   90.00
_cell.angle_gamma   90.00
#
_symmetry.space_group_name_H-M   'P 1'
#
loop_
_entity.id
_entity.type
_entity.pdbx_description
1 polymer ?
#
loop_
_entity_poly.entity_id
_entity_poly.type
_entity_poly.pdbx_seq_one_letter_code
_entity_poly.pdbx_strand_id
1 'polypeptide(L)'
;MSVFKIPVAIAKKIESLQRSFFWGNGIEKRKIHAVKWESLCKARCNEGLGIGSVMHENQGLLAKWIWRFGREEISLWKKVFCAKYNVPSNSLVWN
;
A
#
# COMPACT_ATOMS: atom_id res chain seq x y z
N MET A 1 6.92 1.76 -3.77
CA MET A 1 5.60 1.31 -3.27
C MET A 1 4.71 2.46 -2.79
N SER A 2 5.23 3.62 -2.35
CA SER A 2 4.37 4.68 -1.77
C SER A 2 3.86 5.74 -2.76
N VAL A 3 4.53 5.95 -3.89
CA VAL A 3 4.23 7.04 -4.84
C VAL A 3 3.48 6.61 -6.12
N PHE A 4 3.28 5.30 -6.32
CA PHE A 4 2.58 4.77 -7.49
C PHE A 4 1.48 3.81 -7.06
N LYS A 5 0.36 3.80 -7.80
CA LYS A 5 -0.69 2.80 -7.63
C LYS A 5 -0.16 1.43 -8.03
N ILE A 6 -0.22 0.48 -7.11
CA ILE A 6 0.23 -0.89 -7.38
C ILE A 6 -0.79 -1.62 -8.28
N PRO A 7 -0.35 -2.34 -9.33
CA PRO A 7 -1.25 -3.20 -10.08
C PRO A 7 -1.76 -4.35 -9.21
N VAL A 8 -3.03 -4.70 -9.36
CA VAL A 8 -3.70 -5.74 -8.55
C VAL A 8 -2.97 -7.08 -8.65
N ALA A 9 -2.47 -7.46 -9.83
CA ALA A 9 -1.73 -8.71 -10.02
C ALA A 9 -0.44 -8.76 -9.18
N ILE A 10 0.28 -7.63 -9.07
CA ILE A 10 1.51 -7.55 -8.27
C ILE A 10 1.17 -7.59 -6.79
N ALA A 11 0.13 -6.88 -6.35
CA ALA A 11 -0.34 -6.95 -4.97
C ALA A 11 -0.70 -8.38 -4.57
N LYS A 12 -1.46 -9.09 -5.42
CA LYS A 12 -1.80 -10.51 -5.21
C LYS A 12 -0.55 -11.41 -5.15
N LYS A 13 0.46 -11.15 -5.98
CA LYS A 13 1.72 -11.92 -5.95
C LYS A 13 2.48 -11.71 -4.63
N ILE A 14 2.54 -10.47 -4.14
CA ILE A 14 3.17 -10.16 -2.83
C ILE A 14 2.39 -10.81 -1.69
N GLU A 15 1.06 -10.68 -1.67
CA GLU A 15 0.22 -11.32 -0.66
C GLU A 15 0.36 -12.85 -0.72
N SER A 16 0.52 -13.45 -1.91
CA SER A 16 0.80 -14.88 -2.04
C SER A 16 2.14 -15.27 -1.41
N LEU A 17 3.19 -14.46 -1.54
CA LEU A 17 4.48 -14.71 -0.90
C LEU A 17 4.36 -14.59 0.63
N GLN A 18 3.66 -13.57 1.12
CA GLN A 18 3.38 -13.39 2.55
C GLN A 18 2.60 -14.58 3.12
N ARG A 19 1.56 -15.06 2.40
CA ARG A 19 0.78 -16.26 2.74
C ARG A 19 1.67 -17.51 2.81
N SER A 20 2.50 -17.72 1.78
CA SER A 20 3.39 -18.88 1.72
C SER A 20 4.42 -18.87 2.85
N PHE A 21 4.98 -17.71 3.17
CA PHE A 21 5.87 -17.55 4.32
C PHE A 21 5.15 -17.86 5.64
N PHE A 22 3.98 -17.24 5.86
CA PHE A 22 3.23 -17.38 7.11
C PHE A 22 2.80 -18.82 7.40
N TRP A 23 2.33 -19.53 6.37
CA TRP A 23 1.90 -20.92 6.50
C TRP A 23 3.03 -21.95 6.31
N GLY A 24 4.26 -21.50 6.06
CA GLY A 24 5.42 -22.37 5.86
C GLY A 24 5.25 -23.31 4.67
N ASN A 25 4.65 -22.83 3.57
CA ASN A 25 4.58 -23.59 2.32
C ASN A 25 5.99 -23.70 1.73
N GLY A 26 6.57 -24.90 1.77
CA GLY A 26 7.81 -25.25 1.08
C GLY A 26 7.55 -25.89 -0.29
N ILE A 27 8.62 -26.14 -1.05
CA ILE A 27 8.55 -26.73 -2.41
C ILE A 27 7.86 -28.11 -2.42
N GLU A 28 7.98 -28.87 -1.33
CA GLU A 28 7.53 -30.28 -1.27
C GLU A 28 6.24 -30.51 -0.48
N LYS A 29 5.74 -29.55 0.32
CA LYS A 29 4.56 -29.75 1.16
C LYS A 29 3.66 -28.52 1.20
N ARG A 30 2.48 -28.61 0.58
CA ARG A 30 1.35 -27.70 0.84
C ARG A 30 0.82 -27.98 2.24
N LYS A 31 0.90 -27.00 3.14
CA LYS A 31 0.22 -27.07 4.44
C LYS A 31 -1.21 -26.52 4.29
N ILE A 32 -2.13 -27.06 5.08
CA ILE A 32 -3.52 -26.62 5.10
C ILE A 32 -3.57 -25.19 5.63
N HIS A 33 -4.19 -24.29 4.86
CA HIS A 33 -4.49 -22.94 5.31
C HIS A 33 -5.65 -22.98 6.32
N ALA A 34 -5.32 -23.07 7.60
CA ALA A 34 -6.30 -23.23 8.67
C ALA A 34 -7.24 -22.03 8.83
N VAL A 35 -6.80 -20.84 8.40
CA VAL A 35 -7.56 -19.58 8.52
C VAL A 35 -7.51 -18.82 7.18
N LYS A 36 -8.64 -18.24 6.77
CA LYS A 36 -8.71 -17.36 5.59
C LYS A 36 -7.73 -16.20 5.75
N TRP A 37 -6.99 -15.88 4.69
CA TRP A 37 -6.00 -14.80 4.73
C TRP A 37 -6.62 -13.45 5.09
N GLU A 38 -7.81 -13.18 4.55
CA GLU A 38 -8.55 -11.95 4.79
C GLU A 38 -8.93 -11.77 6.26
N SER A 39 -9.13 -12.87 7.01
CA SER A 39 -9.37 -12.81 8.46
C SER A 39 -8.11 -12.39 9.21
N LEU A 40 -6.94 -12.88 8.81
CA LEU A 40 -5.65 -12.47 9.40
C LEU A 40 -5.33 -11.01 9.10
N CYS A 41 -5.81 -10.48 7.98
CA CYS A 41 -5.61 -9.09 7.60
C CYS A 41 -6.42 -8.07 8.40
N LYS A 42 -7.43 -8.51 9.15
CA LYS A 42 -8.20 -7.62 10.02
C LYS A 42 -7.32 -7.07 11.14
N ALA A 43 -7.70 -5.92 11.67
CA ALA A 43 -7.07 -5.35 12.85
C ALA A 43 -7.19 -6.31 14.05
N ARG A 44 -6.25 -6.21 15.00
CA ARG A 44 -6.25 -7.05 16.22
C ARG A 44 -7.50 -6.86 17.07
N CYS A 45 -8.09 -5.67 17.08
CA CYS A 45 -9.39 -5.40 17.72
C CYS A 45 -10.56 -6.13 17.05
N ASN A 46 -10.39 -6.55 15.79
CA ASN A 46 -11.38 -7.27 14.99
C ASN A 46 -10.96 -8.74 14.78
N GLU A 47 -10.28 -9.32 15.77
CA GLU A 47 -9.87 -10.74 15.80
C GLU A 47 -8.90 -11.16 14.68
N GLY A 48 -8.28 -10.20 13.99
CA GLY A 48 -7.22 -10.48 13.03
C GLY A 48 -5.81 -10.37 13.63
N LEU A 49 -4.79 -10.59 12.79
CA LEU A 49 -3.38 -10.43 13.18
C LEU A 49 -2.82 -9.06 12.82
N GLY A 50 -3.60 -8.21 12.12
CA GLY A 50 -3.13 -6.93 11.62
C GLY A 50 -2.16 -7.05 10.45
N ILE A 51 -2.14 -8.18 9.75
CA ILE A 51 -1.33 -8.37 8.54
C ILE A 51 -1.96 -7.53 7.42
N GLY A 52 -1.49 -6.30 7.22
CA GLY A 52 -2.09 -5.36 6.28
C GLY A 52 -2.23 -5.92 4.86
N SER A 53 -3.34 -5.61 4.20
CA SER A 53 -3.47 -5.86 2.76
C SER A 53 -2.59 -4.88 1.99
N VAL A 54 -1.78 -5.39 1.07
CA VAL A 54 -0.83 -4.61 0.26
C VAL A 54 -1.53 -3.49 -0.51
N MET A 55 -2.76 -3.74 -0.96
CA MET A 55 -3.59 -2.74 -1.64
C MET A 55 -3.96 -1.57 -0.71
N HIS A 56 -4.40 -1.88 0.51
CA HIS A 56 -4.80 -0.88 1.49
C HIS A 56 -3.59 -0.06 1.96
N GLU A 57 -2.45 -0.71 2.16
CA GLU A 57 -1.20 -0.02 2.49
C GLU A 57 -0.76 0.93 1.35
N ASN A 58 -0.85 0.49 0.09
CA ASN A 58 -0.53 1.34 -1.04
C ASN A 58 -1.46 2.56 -1.13
N GLN A 59 -2.76 2.36 -0.93
CA GLN A 59 -3.74 3.46 -0.90
C GLN A 59 -3.44 4.46 0.23
N GLY A 60 -3.17 3.97 1.44
CA GLY A 60 -2.80 4.84 2.57
C GLY A 60 -1.51 5.63 2.32
N LEU A 61 -0.52 4.99 1.71
CA LEU A 61 0.74 5.66 1.33
C LEU A 61 0.55 6.72 0.24
N LEU A 62 -0.31 6.46 -0.75
CA LEU A 62 -0.66 7.46 -1.77
C LEU A 62 -1.41 8.65 -1.15
N ALA A 63 -2.38 8.38 -0.28
CA ALA A 63 -3.10 9.42 0.45
C ALA A 63 -2.16 10.27 1.32
N LYS A 64 -1.16 9.64 1.96
CA LYS A 64 -0.11 10.35 2.69
C LYS A 64 0.64 11.34 1.79
N TRP A 65 0.96 10.98 0.55
CA TRP A 65 1.64 11.90 -0.37
C TRP A 65 0.75 13.05 -0.83
N ILE A 66 -0.53 12.80 -1.09
CA ILE A 66 -1.51 13.84 -1.40
C ILE A 66 -1.60 14.82 -0.23
N TRP A 67 -1.73 14.31 1.00
CA TRP A 67 -1.77 15.12 2.20
C TRP A 67 -0.51 15.97 2.38
N ARG A 68 0.68 15.38 2.17
CA ARG A 68 1.95 16.11 2.22
C ARG A 68 2.06 17.16 1.12
N PHE A 69 1.56 16.90 -0.07
CA PHE A 69 1.54 17.89 -1.16
C PHE A 69 0.71 19.12 -0.77
N GLY A 70 -0.43 18.92 -0.12
CA GLY A 70 -1.27 20.01 0.37
C GLY A 70 -0.66 20.79 1.53
N ARG A 71 0.09 20.13 2.42
CA ARG A 71 0.63 20.76 3.66
C ARG A 71 2.05 21.30 3.56
N GLU A 72 2.90 20.70 2.74
CA GLU A 72 4.30 21.12 2.63
C GLU A 72 4.44 22.22 1.57
N GLU A 73 4.53 23.48 1.99
CA GLU A 73 4.57 24.62 1.06
C GLU A 73 5.95 24.85 0.42
N ILE A 74 7.04 24.59 1.16
CA ILE A 74 8.42 25.00 0.77
C ILE A 74 9.30 23.81 0.38
N SER A 75 8.74 22.60 0.24
CA SER A 75 9.54 21.40 0.00
C SER A 75 10.12 21.34 -1.43
N LEU A 76 11.40 20.97 -1.54
CA LEU A 76 12.10 20.89 -2.84
C LEU A 76 11.44 19.90 -3.79
N TRP A 77 11.02 18.73 -3.28
CA TRP A 77 10.36 17.71 -4.09
C TRP A 77 9.05 18.22 -4.70
N LYS A 78 8.29 19.04 -3.99
CA LYS A 78 7.06 19.65 -4.49
C LYS A 78 7.36 20.66 -5.59
N LYS A 79 8.39 21.50 -5.42
CA LYS A 79 8.85 22.44 -6.47
C LYS A 79 9.26 21.71 -7.75
N VAL A 80 10.06 20.65 -7.62
CA VAL A 80 10.48 19.81 -8.76
C VAL A 80 9.27 19.14 -9.43
N PHE A 81 8.34 18.60 -8.64
CA PHE A 81 7.11 17.99 -9.16
C PHE A 81 6.25 19.00 -9.94
N CYS A 82 6.00 20.17 -9.35
CA CYS A 82 5.24 21.25 -9.96
C CYS A 82 5.87 21.75 -11.27
N ALA A 83 7.19 21.94 -11.29
CA ALA A 83 7.93 22.34 -12.49
C ALA A 83 7.88 21.26 -13.58
N LYS A 84 8.02 19.99 -13.21
CA LYS A 84 8.00 18.87 -14.16
C LYS A 84 6.65 18.68 -14.83
N TYR A 85 5.56 18.82 -14.08
CA TYR A 85 4.20 18.55 -14.55
C TYR A 85 3.37 19.81 -14.83
N ASN A 86 3.99 20.99 -14.77
CA ASN A 86 3.35 22.29 -14.96
C ASN A 86 2.10 22.51 -14.06
N VAL A 87 2.23 22.16 -12.78
CA VAL A 87 1.15 22.26 -11.77
C VAL A 87 1.42 23.44 -10.83
N PRO A 88 0.43 24.27 -10.48
CA PRO A 88 0.63 25.33 -9.49
C PRO A 88 0.96 24.77 -8.10
N SER A 89 1.90 25.39 -7.38
CA SER A 89 2.29 24.97 -6.03
C SER A 89 1.13 25.02 -5.02
N ASN A 90 0.13 25.85 -5.29
CA ASN A 90 -1.03 26.08 -4.45
C ASN A 90 -2.26 25.34 -4.98
N SER A 91 -2.10 24.54 -6.04
CA SER A 91 -3.21 23.76 -6.58
C SER A 91 -3.54 22.63 -5.62
N LEU A 92 -4.69 22.76 -4.96
CA LEU A 92 -5.39 21.65 -4.31
C LEU A 92 -6.39 20.99 -5.26
N VAL A 93 -6.20 21.13 -6.58
CA VAL A 93 -7.22 20.80 -7.57
C VAL A 93 -6.85 19.51 -8.29
N TRP A 94 -7.49 18.43 -7.86
CA TRP A 94 -8.03 17.44 -8.79
C TRP A 94 -9.40 17.98 -9.23
N ASN A 95 -9.47 18.52 -10.45
CA ASN A 95 -10.71 18.62 -11.23
C ASN A 95 -10.61 17.62 -12.36
#